data_AF-A0A1J4JDC3-F1
#
_entry.id   AF-A0A1J4JDC3-F1
#
_cell.length_a   1.000
_cell.length_b   1.000
_cell.length_c   1.000
_cell.angle_alpha   90.00
_cell.angle_beta   90.00
_cell.angle_gamma   90.00
#
_symmetry.space_group_name_H-M   'P 1'
#
loop_
_entity.id
_entity.type
_entity.pdbx_description
1 polymer ?
#
loop_
_entity_poly.entity_id
_entity_poly.type
_entity_poly.pdbx_seq_one_letter_code
_entity_poly.pdbx_strand_id
1 'polypeptide(L)'
;MKQGRVLLNPKPAFQPPSFFFRSNDDLNTTDNIQNEYTLAKEDLTRAKKQLEEANCEFSSVKDILDDRDGHAIEYAESLMGNNHGQLSKNSLNSEQANLRRKIAELTVEVESLDFQLADVKRYVQPDIVEQMEHDRTTYFNLIKNQKSKLAQIQKKTRDQQIRLFNILISQQWHDATKTATEHQIACRIKSILSSHIKTPDSPSSSKSPNHGSFSKADSLHQTFDGSNNQISIEKVSPEIKLLIQKKHQLEQECQEAQNRRICAQVRRRVSIASLLDELQRLDAALRTLDQEGLRVSELRRNYLPEGPFSPMKRPKSSAEAARSRAELAPKQPGRSQSDIKRLIRGGKSYIATVGKC
;
A
#
# COMPACT_ATOMS: atom_id res chain seq x y z
N MET A 1 46.75 41.20 -3.41
CA MET A 1 46.41 40.51 -2.14
C MET A 1 45.08 41.05 -1.62
N LYS A 2 44.26 40.16 -1.06
CA LYS A 2 42.90 40.39 -0.58
C LYS A 2 42.87 41.26 0.68
N GLN A 3 41.78 42.01 0.83
CA GLN A 3 40.92 42.24 2.02
C GLN A 3 40.37 43.67 1.92
N GLY A 4 39.10 43.97 2.19
CA GLY A 4 37.98 43.19 2.66
C GLY A 4 36.70 43.99 2.39
N ARG A 5 35.59 43.28 2.19
CA ARG A 5 34.27 43.82 1.89
C ARG A 5 33.74 44.60 3.12
N VAL A 6 33.43 45.88 2.95
CA VAL A 6 32.59 46.61 3.90
C VAL A 6 31.13 46.38 3.49
N LEU A 7 30.40 45.68 4.35
CA LEU A 7 28.96 45.52 4.30
C LEU A 7 28.30 46.89 4.54
N LEU A 8 27.93 47.58 3.46
CA LEU A 8 26.98 48.69 3.51
C LEU A 8 25.58 48.09 3.68
N ASN A 9 25.19 47.85 4.93
CA ASN A 9 23.77 47.71 5.27
C ASN A 9 23.10 49.08 5.05
N PRO A 10 22.12 49.24 4.14
CA PRO A 10 21.29 50.42 4.18
C PRO A 10 20.50 50.40 5.49
N LYS A 11 20.66 51.44 6.32
CA LYS A 11 19.74 51.69 7.43
C LYS A 11 18.31 51.70 6.87
N PRO A 12 17.33 51.02 7.46
CA PRO A 12 15.95 51.21 7.07
C PRO A 12 15.56 52.64 7.46
N ALA A 13 15.54 53.54 6.48
CA ALA A 13 14.96 54.87 6.61
C ALA A 13 13.44 54.76 6.48
N PHE A 14 12.82 54.03 7.41
CA PHE A 14 11.37 54.14 7.62
C PHE A 14 11.17 54.99 8.87
N GLN A 15 11.21 56.32 8.68
CA GLN A 15 10.54 57.20 9.63
C GLN A 15 9.04 56.93 9.46
N PRO A 16 8.33 56.43 10.49
CA PRO A 16 6.87 56.41 10.42
C PRO A 16 6.42 57.86 10.17
N PRO A 17 5.44 58.09 9.28
CA PRO A 17 4.91 59.43 9.07
C PRO A 17 4.46 59.95 10.44
N SER A 18 4.91 61.16 10.79
CA SER A 18 4.43 61.84 11.98
C SER A 18 2.93 62.00 11.84
N PHE A 19 2.18 61.12 12.51
CA PHE A 19 0.75 61.21 12.64
C PHE A 19 0.48 62.40 13.55
N PHE A 20 0.44 63.59 12.96
CA PHE A 20 0.01 64.80 13.65
C PHE A 20 -1.47 64.62 13.98
N PHE A 21 -1.73 64.27 15.24
CA PHE A 21 -2.99 64.63 15.88
C PHE A 21 -3.18 66.13 15.66
N ARG A 22 -4.19 66.46 14.84
CA ARG A 22 -4.71 67.82 14.70
C ARG A 22 -5.30 68.20 16.06
N SER A 23 -4.48 68.79 16.92
CA SER A 23 -4.92 69.38 18.17
C SER A 23 -4.51 70.84 18.16
N ASN A 24 -5.54 71.70 18.15
CA ASN A 24 -5.56 73.13 18.48
C ASN A 24 -5.58 74.12 17.29
N ASP A 25 -6.58 74.04 16.40
CA ASP A 25 -7.10 75.25 15.71
C ASP A 25 -8.46 74.98 15.03
N ASP A 26 -9.51 74.78 15.83
CA ASP A 26 -10.85 74.41 15.31
C ASP A 26 -11.54 75.52 14.49
N LEU A 27 -11.02 76.74 14.46
CA LEU A 27 -11.61 77.86 13.69
C LEU A 27 -11.07 78.01 12.26
N ASN A 28 -9.93 77.37 11.91
CA ASN A 28 -9.36 77.40 10.56
C ASN A 28 -9.47 76.05 9.82
N THR A 29 -10.04 75.03 10.46
CA THR A 29 -10.15 73.68 9.87
C THR A 29 -11.19 73.60 8.76
N THR A 30 -12.32 74.31 8.87
CA THR A 30 -13.37 74.32 7.84
C THR A 30 -12.90 74.98 6.55
N ASP A 31 -12.22 76.12 6.65
CA ASP A 31 -11.71 76.86 5.50
C ASP A 31 -10.54 76.13 4.85
N ASN A 32 -9.65 75.50 5.65
CA ASN A 32 -8.58 74.66 5.11
C ASN A 32 -9.12 73.39 4.43
N ILE A 33 -10.14 72.74 4.99
CA ILE A 33 -10.77 71.56 4.36
C ILE A 33 -11.51 71.96 3.08
N GLN A 34 -12.17 73.12 3.05
CA GLN A 34 -12.80 73.64 1.84
C GLN A 34 -11.76 74.00 0.77
N ASN A 35 -10.63 74.60 1.16
CA ASN A 35 -9.52 74.88 0.24
C ASN A 35 -8.83 73.60 -0.27
N GLU A 36 -8.63 72.61 0.59
CA GLU A 36 -8.11 71.28 0.18
C GLU A 36 -9.09 70.60 -0.79
N TYR A 37 -10.40 70.72 -0.54
CA TYR A 37 -11.44 70.18 -1.43
C TYR A 37 -11.49 70.89 -2.78
N THR A 38 -11.38 72.22 -2.82
CA THR A 38 -11.36 72.98 -4.09
C THR A 38 -10.10 72.66 -4.90
N LEU A 39 -8.93 72.60 -4.25
CA LEU A 39 -7.69 72.20 -4.91
C LEU A 39 -7.77 70.75 -5.44
N ALA A 40 -8.28 69.81 -4.65
CA ALA A 40 -8.45 68.42 -5.10
C ALA A 40 -9.46 68.30 -6.25
N LYS A 41 -10.51 69.13 -6.25
CA LYS A 41 -11.49 69.19 -7.34
C LYS A 41 -10.87 69.77 -8.61
N GLU A 42 -10.05 70.81 -8.50
CA GLU A 42 -9.31 71.38 -9.62
C GLU A 42 -8.30 70.37 -10.19
N ASP A 43 -7.56 69.67 -9.35
CA ASP A 43 -6.62 68.62 -9.78
C ASP A 43 -7.36 67.44 -10.44
N LEU A 44 -8.54 67.06 -9.94
CA LEU A 44 -9.39 66.06 -10.58
C LEU A 44 -9.87 66.51 -11.96
N THR A 45 -10.25 67.78 -12.12
CA THR A 45 -10.62 68.32 -13.44
C THR A 45 -9.42 68.37 -14.41
N ARG A 46 -8.23 68.72 -13.91
CA ARG A 46 -6.99 68.71 -14.71
C ARG A 46 -6.63 67.29 -15.15
N ALA A 47 -6.72 66.32 -14.24
CA ALA A 47 -6.45 64.92 -14.55
C ALA A 47 -7.45 64.32 -15.56
N LYS A 48 -8.74 64.68 -15.44
CA LYS A 48 -9.75 64.28 -16.45
C LYS A 48 -9.44 64.85 -17.83
N LYS A 49 -9.04 66.12 -17.90
CA LYS A 49 -8.66 66.75 -19.16
C LYS A 49 -7.44 66.08 -19.79
N GLN A 50 -6.41 65.79 -19.00
CA GLN A 50 -5.22 65.06 -19.48
C GLN A 50 -5.55 63.66 -19.96
N LEU A 51 -6.49 62.96 -19.30
CA LEU A 51 -6.94 61.63 -19.74
C LEU A 51 -7.69 61.71 -21.06
N GLU A 52 -8.50 62.74 -21.27
CA GLU A 52 -9.20 62.98 -22.53
C GLU A 52 -8.23 63.33 -23.67
N GLU A 53 -7.24 64.18 -23.42
CA GLU A 53 -6.15 64.49 -24.36
C GLU A 53 -5.37 63.23 -24.74
N ALA A 54 -4.99 62.40 -23.76
CA ALA A 54 -4.29 61.13 -24.00
C ALA A 54 -5.14 60.11 -24.79
N ASN A 55 -6.46 60.07 -24.57
CA ASN A 55 -7.36 59.22 -25.34
C ASN A 55 -7.50 59.69 -26.80
N CYS A 56 -7.53 61.01 -27.03
CA CYS A 56 -7.52 61.57 -28.38
C CYS A 56 -6.20 61.25 -29.11
N GLU A 57 -5.06 61.38 -28.42
CA GLU A 57 -3.75 60.99 -28.98
C GLU A 57 -3.70 59.49 -29.28
N PHE A 58 -4.19 58.64 -28.37
CA PHE A 58 -4.25 57.20 -28.58
C PHE A 58 -5.11 56.83 -29.80
N SER A 59 -6.29 57.45 -29.95
CA SER A 59 -7.15 57.21 -31.12
C SER A 59 -6.45 57.59 -32.41
N SER A 60 -5.80 58.76 -32.45
CA SER A 60 -5.05 59.23 -33.62
C SER A 60 -3.90 58.29 -33.98
N VAL A 61 -3.11 57.84 -32.99
CA VAL A 61 -2.02 56.88 -33.21
C VAL A 61 -2.55 55.53 -33.68
N LYS A 62 -3.69 55.10 -33.16
CA LYS A 62 -4.35 53.86 -33.57
C LYS A 62 -4.81 53.94 -35.03
N ASP A 63 -5.44 55.04 -35.44
CA ASP A 63 -5.88 55.24 -36.82
C ASP A 63 -4.68 55.22 -37.79
N ILE A 64 -3.55 55.85 -37.41
CA ILE A 64 -2.30 55.80 -38.20
C ILE A 64 -1.73 54.37 -38.29
N LEU A 65 -1.82 53.60 -37.22
CA LEU A 65 -1.39 52.19 -37.20
C LEU A 65 -2.27 51.34 -38.10
N ASP A 66 -3.59 51.50 -38.01
CA ASP A 66 -4.56 50.77 -38.82
C ASP A 66 -4.35 51.09 -40.32
N ASP A 67 -4.08 52.35 -40.68
CA ASP A 67 -3.72 52.76 -42.05
C ASP A 67 -2.41 52.11 -42.53
N ARG A 68 -1.38 52.06 -41.66
CA ARG A 68 -0.08 51.45 -42.00
C ARG A 68 -0.17 49.93 -42.14
N ASP A 69 -0.96 49.27 -41.30
CA ASP A 69 -1.22 47.84 -41.40
C ASP A 69 -2.01 47.53 -42.68
N GLY A 70 -2.97 48.38 -43.06
CA GLY A 70 -3.65 48.31 -44.35
C GLY A 70 -2.67 48.35 -45.53
N HIS A 71 -1.75 49.32 -45.55
CA HIS A 71 -0.72 49.42 -46.58
C HIS A 71 0.28 48.26 -46.55
N ALA A 72 0.64 47.73 -45.37
CA ALA A 72 1.52 46.58 -45.25
C ALA A 72 0.87 45.31 -45.83
N ILE A 73 -0.43 45.14 -45.63
CA ILE A 73 -1.22 44.05 -46.21
C ILE A 73 -1.27 44.19 -47.75
N GLU A 74 -1.62 45.37 -48.27
CA GLU A 74 -1.65 45.64 -49.71
C GLU A 74 -0.28 45.41 -50.38
N TYR A 75 0.80 45.80 -49.69
CA TYR A 75 2.16 45.59 -50.15
C TYR A 75 2.54 44.11 -50.15
N ALA A 76 2.17 43.36 -49.09
CA ALA A 76 2.39 41.92 -49.01
C ALA A 76 1.59 41.17 -50.09
N GLU A 77 0.35 41.55 -50.34
CA GLU A 77 -0.48 40.98 -51.42
C GLU A 77 0.11 41.26 -52.81
N SER A 78 0.64 42.46 -53.02
CA SER A 78 1.31 42.85 -54.27
C SER A 78 2.62 42.09 -54.50
N LEU A 79 3.43 41.88 -53.45
CA LEU A 79 4.66 41.08 -53.50
C LEU A 79 4.40 39.58 -53.72
N MET A 80 3.36 39.04 -53.10
CA MET A 80 2.95 37.63 -53.24
C MET A 80 2.10 37.37 -54.49
N GLY A 81 1.62 38.42 -55.14
CA GLY A 81 0.74 38.37 -56.32
C GLY A 81 1.42 37.85 -57.57
N ASN A 82 2.69 38.19 -57.79
CA ASN A 82 3.24 38.17 -59.14
C ASN A 82 4.14 37.01 -59.54
N ASN A 83 4.69 36.17 -58.65
CA ASN A 83 5.69 35.17 -59.11
C ASN A 83 5.71 33.75 -58.45
N HIS A 84 4.84 33.37 -57.50
CA HIS A 84 5.00 32.01 -56.90
C HIS A 84 3.76 31.25 -56.38
N GLY A 85 2.52 31.67 -56.64
CA GLY A 85 1.38 31.22 -55.81
C GLY A 85 0.23 30.44 -56.44
N GLN A 86 0.19 30.14 -57.74
CA GLN A 86 -1.07 29.67 -58.38
C GLN A 86 -1.59 28.29 -57.92
N LEU A 87 -0.74 27.40 -57.40
CA LEU A 87 -1.17 26.09 -56.88
C LEU A 87 -1.50 26.09 -55.38
N SER A 88 -0.90 26.99 -54.60
CA SER A 88 -1.16 27.13 -53.16
C SER A 88 -2.40 27.99 -52.86
N LYS A 89 -2.67 29.01 -53.69
CA LYS A 89 -3.81 29.95 -53.52
C LYS A 89 -5.17 29.26 -53.46
N ASN A 90 -5.43 28.17 -54.21
CA ASN A 90 -6.75 27.54 -54.19
C ASN A 90 -7.01 26.73 -52.92
N SER A 91 -6.01 26.02 -52.40
CA SER A 91 -6.11 25.27 -51.14
C SER A 91 -6.20 26.23 -49.96
N LEU A 92 -5.31 27.24 -49.91
CA LEU A 92 -5.25 28.23 -48.84
C LEU A 92 -6.49 29.15 -48.84
N ASN A 93 -6.99 29.57 -50.01
CA ASN A 93 -8.25 30.33 -50.09
C ASN A 93 -9.46 29.50 -49.69
N SER A 94 -9.50 28.19 -49.99
CA SER A 94 -10.61 27.32 -49.58
C SER A 94 -10.64 27.09 -48.07
N GLU A 95 -9.47 26.89 -47.45
CA GLU A 95 -9.32 26.73 -46.01
C GLU A 95 -9.61 28.05 -45.29
N GLN A 96 -9.10 29.17 -45.82
CA GLN A 96 -9.39 30.50 -45.30
C GLN A 96 -10.89 30.85 -45.44
N ALA A 97 -11.55 30.44 -46.52
CA ALA A 97 -13.00 30.61 -46.67
C ALA A 97 -13.79 29.75 -45.67
N ASN A 98 -13.34 28.53 -45.39
CA ASN A 98 -13.95 27.66 -44.38
C ASN A 98 -13.75 28.21 -42.96
N LEU A 99 -12.56 28.74 -42.64
CA LEU A 99 -12.30 29.41 -41.37
C LEU A 99 -13.15 30.67 -41.21
N ARG A 100 -13.29 31.48 -42.26
CA ARG A 100 -14.19 32.65 -42.25
C ARG A 100 -15.65 32.24 -42.03
N ARG A 101 -16.11 31.15 -42.64
CA ARG A 101 -17.44 30.59 -42.40
C ARG A 101 -17.60 30.11 -40.95
N LYS A 102 -16.58 29.42 -40.40
CA LYS A 102 -16.58 28.94 -39.02
C LYS A 102 -16.59 30.10 -38.01
N ILE A 103 -15.82 31.15 -38.29
CA ILE A 103 -15.83 32.38 -37.49
C ILE A 103 -17.24 32.99 -37.54
N ALA A 104 -17.83 33.15 -38.71
CA ALA A 104 -19.18 33.71 -38.83
C ALA A 104 -20.25 32.86 -38.11
N GLU A 105 -20.18 31.52 -38.21
CA GLU A 105 -21.04 30.61 -37.46
C GLU A 105 -20.89 30.79 -35.95
N LEU A 106 -19.64 30.80 -35.45
CA LEU A 106 -19.36 30.98 -34.02
C LEU A 106 -19.75 32.38 -33.54
N THR A 107 -19.61 33.42 -34.36
CA THR A 107 -20.06 34.78 -34.04
C THR A 107 -21.57 34.82 -33.87
N VAL A 108 -22.33 34.21 -34.79
CA VAL A 108 -23.79 34.12 -34.67
C VAL A 108 -24.19 33.30 -33.45
N GLU A 109 -23.47 32.22 -33.15
CA GLU A 109 -23.71 31.41 -31.95
C GLU A 109 -23.47 32.21 -30.67
N VAL A 110 -22.37 32.96 -30.58
CA VAL A 110 -22.06 33.86 -29.44
C VAL A 110 -23.13 34.94 -29.30
N GLU A 111 -23.53 35.60 -30.38
CA GLU A 111 -24.59 36.60 -30.37
C GLU A 111 -25.93 36.01 -29.89
N SER A 112 -26.24 34.78 -30.32
CA SER A 112 -27.45 34.07 -29.87
C SER A 112 -27.40 33.72 -28.39
N LEU A 113 -26.24 33.30 -27.88
CA LEU A 113 -26.03 33.00 -26.46
C LEU A 113 -26.08 34.26 -25.62
N ASP A 114 -25.51 35.37 -26.09
CA ASP A 114 -25.58 36.68 -25.44
C ASP A 114 -27.01 37.21 -25.40
N PHE A 115 -27.79 37.03 -26.47
CA PHE A 115 -29.21 37.35 -26.48
C PHE A 115 -30.00 36.52 -25.45
N GLN A 116 -29.78 35.21 -25.40
CA GLN A 116 -30.40 34.33 -24.40
C GLN A 116 -29.99 34.71 -22.97
N LEU A 117 -28.71 35.05 -22.75
CA LEU A 117 -28.20 35.53 -21.47
C LEU A 117 -28.84 36.86 -21.07
N ALA A 118 -28.99 37.79 -22.01
CA ALA A 118 -29.64 39.07 -21.78
C ALA A 118 -31.12 38.88 -21.42
N ASP A 119 -31.81 37.97 -22.08
CA ASP A 119 -33.22 37.68 -21.80
C ASP A 119 -33.39 37.01 -20.43
N VAL A 120 -32.56 36.02 -20.10
CA VAL A 120 -32.54 35.41 -18.74
C VAL A 120 -32.23 36.45 -17.67
N LYS A 121 -31.26 37.34 -17.90
CA LYS A 121 -30.93 38.44 -16.95
C LYS A 121 -32.09 39.38 -16.69
N ARG A 122 -33.07 39.52 -17.59
CA ARG A 122 -34.27 40.34 -17.37
C ARG A 122 -35.25 39.71 -16.38
N TYR A 123 -35.29 38.38 -16.29
CA TYR A 123 -36.20 37.65 -15.40
C TYR A 123 -35.57 37.26 -14.06
N VAL A 124 -34.26 37.38 -13.93
CA VAL A 124 -33.55 37.05 -12.70
C VAL A 124 -33.42 38.29 -11.82
N GLN A 125 -33.92 38.20 -10.59
CA GLN A 125 -33.76 39.26 -9.59
C GLN A 125 -32.28 39.39 -9.20
N PRO A 126 -31.70 40.60 -9.22
CA PRO A 126 -30.30 40.84 -8.83
C PRO A 126 -29.95 40.27 -7.45
N ASP A 127 -30.85 40.40 -6.48
CA ASP A 127 -30.65 39.91 -5.11
C ASP A 127 -30.46 38.38 -5.05
N ILE A 128 -31.15 37.63 -5.92
CA ILE A 128 -31.01 36.17 -6.00
C ILE A 128 -29.65 35.80 -6.60
N VAL A 129 -29.17 36.57 -7.58
CA VAL A 129 -27.83 36.35 -8.18
C VAL A 129 -26.75 36.64 -7.16
N GLU A 130 -26.85 37.77 -6.45
CA GLU A 130 -25.87 38.15 -5.43
C GLU A 130 -25.84 37.11 -4.30
N GLN A 131 -27.01 36.62 -3.86
CA GLN A 131 -27.08 35.54 -2.88
C GLN A 131 -26.45 34.25 -3.40
N MET A 132 -26.72 33.87 -4.66
CA MET A 132 -26.10 32.70 -5.28
C MET A 132 -24.58 32.83 -5.43
N GLU A 133 -24.08 34.03 -5.75
CA GLU A 133 -22.65 34.30 -5.80
C GLU A 133 -22.00 34.23 -4.41
N HIS A 134 -22.67 34.76 -3.39
CA HIS A 134 -22.26 34.64 -2.01
C HIS A 134 -22.19 33.17 -1.56
N ASP A 135 -23.24 32.39 -1.84
CA ASP A 135 -23.27 30.96 -1.53
C ASP A 135 -22.18 30.21 -2.31
N ARG A 136 -21.99 30.52 -3.60
CA ARG A 136 -20.94 29.93 -4.43
C ARG A 136 -19.56 30.17 -3.84
N THR A 137 -19.25 31.40 -3.43
CA THR A 137 -17.95 31.71 -2.82
C THR A 137 -17.77 31.01 -1.47
N THR A 138 -18.83 30.93 -0.67
CA THR A 138 -18.84 30.24 0.63
C THR A 138 -18.56 28.74 0.46
N TYR A 139 -19.29 28.06 -0.44
CA TYR A 139 -19.07 26.65 -0.73
C TYR A 139 -17.70 26.40 -1.36
N PHE A 140 -17.23 27.29 -2.25
CA PHE A 140 -15.90 27.18 -2.83
C PHE A 140 -14.81 27.21 -1.75
N ASN A 141 -14.91 28.15 -0.79
CA ASN A 141 -13.98 28.24 0.33
C ASN A 141 -14.05 27.01 1.24
N LEU A 142 -15.26 26.50 1.51
CA LEU A 142 -15.46 25.28 2.29
C LEU A 142 -14.82 24.05 1.61
N ILE A 143 -15.05 23.87 0.31
CA ILE A 143 -14.45 22.80 -0.49
C ILE A 143 -12.93 22.93 -0.48
N LYS A 144 -12.38 24.13 -0.68
CA LYS A 144 -10.94 24.38 -0.66
C LYS A 144 -10.33 24.01 0.70
N ASN A 145 -10.99 24.37 1.80
CA ASN A 145 -10.57 24.02 3.16
C ASN A 145 -10.67 22.51 3.41
N GLN A 146 -11.73 21.85 2.96
CA GLN A 146 -11.86 20.40 3.08
C GLN A 146 -10.79 19.66 2.27
N LYS A 147 -10.49 20.11 1.05
CA LYS A 147 -9.39 19.56 0.23
C LYS A 147 -8.04 19.70 0.93
N SER A 148 -7.75 20.85 1.54
CA SER A 148 -6.49 21.03 2.27
C SER A 148 -6.42 20.14 3.52
N LYS A 149 -7.52 19.98 4.27
CA LYS A 149 -7.62 19.04 5.40
C LYS A 149 -7.40 17.59 4.96
N LEU A 150 -8.01 17.16 3.86
CA LEU A 150 -7.81 15.82 3.31
C LEU A 150 -6.35 15.58 2.93
N ALA A 151 -5.71 16.54 2.26
CA ALA A 151 -4.29 16.44 1.92
C ALA A 151 -3.40 16.34 3.18
N GLN A 152 -3.70 17.09 4.24
CA GLN A 152 -2.99 16.98 5.52
C GLN A 152 -3.20 15.62 6.19
N ILE A 153 -4.42 15.09 6.17
CA ILE A 153 -4.71 13.76 6.73
C ILE A 153 -3.95 12.70 5.94
N GLN A 154 -4.00 12.73 4.61
CA GLN A 154 -3.26 11.80 3.75
C GLN A 154 -1.76 11.84 4.03
N LYS A 155 -1.18 13.04 4.20
CA LYS A 155 0.23 13.19 4.57
C LYS A 155 0.52 12.56 5.94
N LYS A 156 -0.28 12.88 6.96
CA LYS A 156 -0.14 12.29 8.31
C LYS A 156 -0.25 10.77 8.29
N THR A 157 -1.18 10.22 7.52
CA THR A 157 -1.34 8.77 7.35
C THR A 157 -0.10 8.15 6.72
N ARG A 158 0.45 8.73 5.64
CA ARG A 158 1.71 8.26 5.05
C ARG A 158 2.88 8.35 6.04
N ASP A 159 3.02 9.46 6.75
CA ASP A 159 4.07 9.62 7.75
C ASP A 159 3.98 8.55 8.86
N GLN A 160 2.75 8.22 9.30
CA GLN A 160 2.51 7.15 10.28
C GLN A 160 2.81 5.76 9.72
N GLN A 161 2.44 5.48 8.47
CA GLN A 161 2.77 4.21 7.80
C GLN A 161 4.28 4.02 7.69
N ILE A 162 5.02 5.06 7.30
CA ILE A 162 6.49 5.03 7.24
C ILE A 162 7.09 4.81 8.63
N ARG A 163 6.56 5.46 9.67
CA ARG A 163 7.01 5.22 11.06
C ARG A 163 6.80 3.78 11.49
N LEU A 164 5.63 3.20 11.21
CA LEU A 164 5.34 1.79 11.50
C LEU A 164 6.30 0.86 10.77
N PHE A 165 6.57 1.12 9.49
CA PHE A 165 7.53 0.35 8.71
C PHE A 165 8.93 0.40 9.31
N ASN A 166 9.39 1.59 9.72
CA ASN A 166 10.70 1.74 10.37
C ASN A 166 10.77 1.00 11.71
N ILE A 167 9.68 0.95 12.48
CA ILE A 167 9.61 0.14 13.71
C ILE A 167 9.71 -1.34 13.38
N LEU A 168 8.99 -1.83 12.36
CA LEU A 168 8.99 -3.24 11.98
C LEU A 168 10.37 -3.75 11.50
N ILE A 169 11.19 -2.87 10.92
CA ILE A 169 12.56 -3.19 10.47
C ILE A 169 13.60 -2.93 11.58
N SER A 170 13.20 -2.27 12.66
CA SER A 170 14.13 -1.94 13.74
C SER A 170 14.68 -3.21 14.41
N GLN A 171 15.96 -3.15 14.81
CA GLN A 171 16.62 -4.25 15.51
C GLN A 171 15.89 -4.60 16.83
N GLN A 172 15.39 -3.60 17.54
CA GLN A 172 14.64 -3.80 18.79
C GLN A 172 13.38 -4.64 18.59
N TRP A 173 12.68 -4.43 17.47
CA TRP A 173 11.51 -5.23 17.12
C TRP A 173 11.90 -6.67 16.79
N HIS A 174 12.97 -6.87 16.01
CA HIS A 174 13.48 -8.22 15.70
C HIS A 174 13.96 -8.97 16.95
N ASP A 175 14.60 -8.28 17.89
CA ASP A 175 15.03 -8.89 19.16
C ASP A 175 13.82 -9.25 20.04
N ALA A 176 12.80 -8.39 20.08
CA ALA A 176 11.56 -8.65 20.80
C ALA A 176 10.78 -9.83 20.20
N THR A 177 10.66 -9.92 18.87
CA THR A 177 10.02 -11.06 18.22
C THR A 177 10.81 -12.33 18.45
N LYS A 178 12.13 -12.32 18.29
CA LYS A 178 13.00 -13.47 18.59
C LYS A 178 12.80 -13.96 20.02
N THR A 179 12.80 -13.06 21.00
CA THR A 179 12.55 -13.41 22.42
C THR A 179 11.18 -14.04 22.61
N ALA A 180 10.14 -13.49 21.97
CA ALA A 180 8.81 -14.06 21.99
C ALA A 180 8.76 -15.46 21.35
N THR A 181 9.50 -15.69 20.25
CA THR A 181 9.59 -17.02 19.64
C THR A 181 10.23 -18.04 20.57
N GLU A 182 11.31 -17.67 21.25
CA GLU A 182 12.03 -18.54 22.17
C GLU A 182 11.15 -18.90 23.37
N HIS A 183 10.37 -17.94 23.87
CA HIS A 183 9.38 -18.19 24.90
C HIS A 183 8.29 -19.16 24.43
N GLN A 184 7.74 -18.98 23.22
CA GLN A 184 6.76 -19.91 22.66
C GLN A 184 7.31 -21.34 22.49
N ILE A 185 8.57 -21.46 22.04
CA ILE A 185 9.28 -22.74 21.94
C ILE A 185 9.37 -23.39 23.32
N ALA A 186 9.82 -22.64 24.34
CA ALA A 186 9.96 -23.14 25.71
C ALA A 186 8.62 -23.60 26.29
N CYS A 187 7.55 -22.82 26.13
CA CYS A 187 6.20 -23.19 26.56
C CYS A 187 5.70 -24.48 25.90
N ARG A 188 5.96 -24.65 24.60
CA ARG A 188 5.56 -25.86 23.86
C ARG A 188 6.34 -27.09 24.29
N ILE A 189 7.67 -26.97 24.44
CA ILE A 189 8.52 -28.05 24.96
C ILE A 189 8.05 -28.43 26.36
N LYS A 190 7.81 -27.45 27.24
CA LYS A 190 7.28 -27.69 28.59
C LYS A 190 5.95 -28.43 28.56
N SER A 191 5.02 -28.04 27.68
CA SER A 191 3.73 -28.71 27.52
C SER A 191 3.88 -30.17 27.08
N ILE A 192 4.77 -30.44 26.12
CA ILE A 192 5.01 -31.81 25.62
C ILE A 192 5.69 -32.65 26.69
N LEU A 193 6.72 -32.14 27.37
CA LEU A 193 7.38 -32.87 28.45
C LEU A 193 6.41 -33.13 29.61
N SER A 194 5.58 -32.15 29.98
CA SER A 194 4.57 -32.31 31.04
C SER A 194 3.53 -33.37 30.69
N SER A 195 3.15 -33.53 29.41
CA SER A 195 2.23 -34.60 29.00
C SER A 195 2.88 -35.98 29.07
N HIS A 196 4.20 -36.08 28.85
CA HIS A 196 4.94 -37.34 29.00
C HIS A 196 5.15 -37.73 30.47
N ILE A 197 5.29 -36.74 31.38
CA ILE A 197 5.42 -36.99 32.83
C ILE A 197 4.07 -37.41 33.46
N LYS A 198 2.94 -36.99 32.89
CA LYS A 198 1.60 -37.26 33.43
C LYS A 198 1.02 -38.65 33.10
N THR A 199 1.78 -39.52 32.44
CA THR A 199 1.36 -40.89 32.07
C THR A 199 2.56 -41.84 32.10
N PRO A 200 2.50 -43.07 32.64
CA PRO A 200 1.63 -43.70 33.64
C PRO A 200 2.38 -44.00 34.96
N ASP A 201 1.68 -44.02 36.10
CA ASP A 201 2.05 -44.57 37.45
C ASP A 201 1.70 -43.63 38.61
N SER A 202 1.22 -42.41 38.35
CA SER A 202 0.61 -41.59 39.39
C SER A 202 -0.93 -41.62 39.29
N PRO A 203 -1.64 -42.22 40.26
CA PRO A 203 -3.08 -42.08 40.37
C PRO A 203 -3.39 -40.62 40.67
N SER A 204 -3.88 -39.90 39.67
CA SER A 204 -4.26 -38.49 39.79
C SER A 204 -5.46 -38.35 40.72
N SER A 205 -5.18 -37.84 41.92
CA SER A 205 -6.08 -36.97 42.67
C SER A 205 -6.45 -35.76 41.79
N SER A 206 -7.48 -35.91 40.96
CA SER A 206 -8.24 -34.77 40.44
C SER A 206 -9.73 -35.08 40.60
N LYS A 207 -10.26 -34.63 41.74
CA LYS A 207 -11.70 -34.51 42.01
C LYS A 207 -12.34 -33.77 40.83
N SER A 208 -13.25 -34.43 40.14
CA SER A 208 -14.40 -33.77 39.52
C SER A 208 -15.63 -34.21 40.31
N PRO A 209 -16.51 -33.29 40.73
CA PRO A 209 -17.78 -33.66 41.33
C PRO A 209 -18.79 -33.81 40.19
N ASN A 210 -19.29 -35.01 39.95
CA ASN A 210 -20.64 -35.12 39.42
C ASN A 210 -21.35 -36.39 39.88
N HIS A 211 -22.55 -36.15 40.38
CA HIS A 211 -23.50 -37.08 40.94
C HIS A 211 -23.90 -38.22 39.98
N GLY A 212 -24.20 -39.37 40.59
CA GLY A 212 -25.48 -40.04 40.28
C GLY A 212 -25.41 -41.34 39.47
N SER A 213 -25.41 -42.44 40.22
CA SER A 213 -26.25 -43.63 39.99
C SER A 213 -25.80 -44.76 39.04
N PHE A 214 -25.48 -45.87 39.73
CA PHE A 214 -25.92 -47.25 39.51
C PHE A 214 -25.72 -47.90 38.11
N SER A 215 -24.81 -48.88 38.04
CA SER A 215 -25.21 -50.30 38.16
C SER A 215 -24.03 -51.27 38.00
N LYS A 216 -24.02 -52.26 38.89
CA LYS A 216 -23.62 -53.68 38.75
C LYS A 216 -22.21 -53.95 38.20
N ALA A 217 -21.30 -54.36 39.06
CA ALA A 217 -21.11 -55.76 39.44
C ALA A 217 -20.81 -56.63 38.21
N ASP A 218 -19.52 -56.79 37.93
CA ASP A 218 -18.96 -58.11 37.62
C ASP A 218 -17.49 -58.13 38.02
N SER A 219 -17.28 -58.64 39.23
CA SER A 219 -16.01 -59.16 39.68
C SER A 219 -15.71 -60.44 38.90
N LEU A 220 -14.71 -60.37 38.02
CA LEU A 220 -13.97 -61.57 37.62
C LEU A 220 -12.53 -61.40 38.09
N HIS A 221 -12.34 -61.83 39.33
CA HIS A 221 -11.09 -62.38 39.81
C HIS A 221 -10.54 -63.35 38.76
N GLN A 222 -9.54 -62.91 38.00
CA GLN A 222 -8.60 -63.84 37.39
C GLN A 222 -7.37 -63.87 38.30
N THR A 223 -7.42 -64.79 39.24
CA THR A 223 -6.27 -65.30 39.99
C THR A 223 -5.25 -65.80 38.97
N PHE A 224 -4.22 -64.99 38.72
CA PHE A 224 -2.96 -65.51 38.20
C PHE A 224 -2.00 -65.58 39.37
N ASP A 225 -1.97 -66.74 40.01
CA ASP A 225 -0.88 -67.21 40.85
C ASP A 225 0.40 -67.22 40.01
N GLY A 226 1.07 -66.08 39.97
CA GLY A 226 2.43 -65.92 39.50
C GLY A 226 3.34 -65.84 40.71
N SER A 227 3.70 -67.02 41.23
CA SER A 227 4.92 -67.31 41.98
C SER A 227 5.78 -66.10 42.38
N ASN A 228 5.93 -65.93 43.69
CA ASN A 228 7.17 -65.55 44.36
C ASN A 228 8.40 -65.57 43.42
N ASN A 229 8.72 -64.40 42.88
CA ASN A 229 10.07 -64.03 42.52
C ASN A 229 10.26 -62.57 42.94
N GLN A 230 10.12 -62.34 44.26
CA GLN A 230 11.14 -61.55 44.93
C GLN A 230 12.47 -62.28 44.68
N ILE A 231 13.09 -62.04 43.53
CA ILE A 231 14.51 -62.30 43.36
C ILE A 231 15.15 -61.31 44.32
N SER A 232 15.42 -61.78 45.55
CA SER A 232 16.33 -61.10 46.45
C SER A 232 17.60 -60.82 45.64
N ILE A 233 17.85 -59.55 45.36
CA ILE A 233 18.94 -59.03 44.53
C ILE A 233 20.32 -59.48 45.08
N GLU A 234 20.37 -60.13 46.23
CA GLU A 234 21.54 -60.76 46.83
C GLU A 234 22.08 -62.01 46.11
N LYS A 235 21.29 -62.70 45.26
CA LYS A 235 21.76 -63.88 44.49
C LYS A 235 21.87 -63.67 42.98
N VAL A 236 21.80 -62.43 42.53
CA VAL A 236 21.97 -62.09 41.11
C VAL A 236 23.48 -61.97 40.83
N SER A 237 24.00 -62.78 39.90
CA SER A 237 25.38 -62.70 39.41
C SER A 237 25.76 -61.23 39.14
N PRO A 238 26.95 -60.76 39.54
CA PRO A 238 27.38 -59.38 39.33
C PRO A 238 27.24 -58.93 37.87
N GLU A 239 27.36 -59.86 36.93
CA GLU A 239 27.20 -59.64 35.49
C GLU A 239 25.75 -59.26 35.10
N ILE A 240 24.74 -59.88 35.73
CA ILE A 240 23.33 -59.54 35.48
C ILE A 240 22.98 -58.17 36.08
N LYS A 241 23.55 -57.81 37.25
CA LYS A 241 23.40 -56.45 37.81
C LYS A 241 23.98 -55.40 36.86
N LEU A 242 25.14 -55.68 36.27
CA LEU A 242 25.80 -54.80 35.31
C LEU A 242 24.98 -54.67 34.01
N LEU A 243 24.36 -55.76 33.53
CA LEU A 243 23.45 -55.73 32.38
C LEU A 243 22.16 -54.95 32.66
N ILE A 244 21.58 -55.06 33.86
CA ILE A 244 20.39 -54.27 34.27
C ILE A 244 20.75 -52.78 34.32
N GLN A 245 21.90 -52.43 34.91
CA GLN A 245 22.38 -51.05 34.95
C GLN A 245 22.63 -50.50 33.54
N LYS A 246 23.27 -51.29 32.66
CA LYS A 246 23.50 -50.92 31.26
C LYS A 246 22.21 -50.76 30.48
N LYS A 247 21.21 -51.64 30.68
CA LYS A 247 19.88 -51.50 30.08
C LYS A 247 19.22 -50.20 30.53
N HIS A 248 19.24 -49.90 31.84
CA HIS A 248 18.66 -48.67 32.37
C HIS A 248 19.35 -47.42 31.80
N GLN A 249 20.68 -47.44 31.68
CA GLN A 249 21.45 -46.37 31.05
C GLN A 249 21.06 -46.18 29.57
N LEU A 250 20.94 -47.26 28.80
CA LEU A 250 20.52 -47.19 27.40
C LEU A 250 19.07 -46.70 27.24
N GLU A 251 18.17 -47.06 28.16
CA GLU A 251 16.79 -46.53 28.19
C GLU A 251 16.78 -45.02 28.45
N GLN A 252 17.61 -44.53 29.39
CA GLN A 252 17.78 -43.09 29.63
C GLN A 252 18.34 -42.38 28.39
N GLU A 253 19.39 -42.92 27.77
CA GLU A 253 19.99 -42.36 26.55
C GLU A 253 18.99 -42.32 25.38
N CYS A 254 18.18 -43.37 25.22
CA CYS A 254 17.13 -43.42 24.20
C CYS A 254 16.06 -42.36 24.44
N GLN A 255 15.61 -42.21 25.69
CA GLN A 255 14.63 -41.19 26.08
C GLN A 255 15.17 -39.77 25.89
N GLU A 256 16.43 -39.53 26.25
CA GLU A 256 17.10 -38.25 25.99
C GLU A 256 17.20 -37.95 24.49
N ALA A 257 17.60 -38.92 23.67
CA ALA A 257 17.68 -38.76 22.22
C ALA A 257 16.31 -38.43 21.62
N GLN A 258 15.24 -39.09 22.10
CA GLN A 258 13.87 -38.79 21.71
C GLN A 258 13.44 -37.38 22.13
N ASN A 259 13.77 -36.95 23.35
CA ASN A 259 13.48 -35.60 23.84
C ASN A 259 14.23 -34.53 23.02
N ARG A 260 15.53 -34.73 22.75
CA ARG A 260 16.33 -33.82 21.91
C ARG A 260 15.73 -33.67 20.52
N ARG A 261 15.27 -34.78 19.93
CA ARG A 261 14.57 -34.77 18.64
C ARG A 261 13.28 -33.95 18.68
N ILE A 262 12.43 -34.18 19.68
CA ILE A 262 11.17 -33.45 19.86
C ILE A 262 11.45 -31.94 19.99
N CYS A 263 12.38 -31.57 20.85
CA CYS A 263 12.79 -30.17 21.04
C CYS A 263 13.29 -29.53 19.73
N ALA A 264 14.14 -30.24 18.98
CA ALA A 264 14.66 -29.74 17.70
C ALA A 264 13.54 -29.52 16.66
N GLN A 265 12.57 -30.44 16.57
CA GLN A 265 11.46 -30.34 15.64
C GLN A 265 10.51 -29.19 16.00
N VAL A 266 10.14 -29.07 17.28
CA VAL A 266 9.31 -27.97 17.78
C VAL A 266 9.99 -26.63 17.53
N ARG A 267 11.27 -26.51 17.88
CA ARG A 267 12.07 -25.30 17.65
C ARG A 267 12.04 -24.90 16.18
N ARG A 268 12.32 -25.85 15.28
CA ARG A 268 12.33 -25.59 13.84
C ARG A 268 10.97 -25.12 13.32
N ARG A 269 9.87 -25.78 13.70
CA ARG A 269 8.51 -25.43 13.26
C ARG A 269 8.07 -24.05 13.76
N VAL A 270 8.27 -23.76 15.04
CA VAL A 270 7.87 -22.48 15.64
C VAL A 270 8.72 -21.33 15.10
N SER A 271 10.04 -21.52 14.94
CA SER A 271 10.90 -20.51 14.34
C SER A 271 10.51 -20.19 12.89
N ILE A 272 10.25 -21.19 12.05
CA ILE A 272 9.79 -20.97 10.67
C ILE A 272 8.45 -20.22 10.66
N ALA A 273 7.52 -20.60 11.52
CA ALA A 273 6.22 -19.95 11.61
C ALA A 273 6.32 -18.47 12.00
N SER A 274 7.17 -18.15 12.98
CA SER A 274 7.37 -16.76 13.38
C SER A 274 8.00 -15.91 12.28
N LEU A 275 8.98 -16.45 11.54
CA LEU A 275 9.57 -15.74 10.40
C LEU A 275 8.53 -15.47 9.31
N LEU A 276 7.63 -16.42 9.05
CA LEU A 276 6.54 -16.25 8.10
C LEU A 276 5.50 -15.21 8.58
N ASP A 277 5.25 -15.15 9.89
CA ASP A 277 4.38 -14.14 10.50
C ASP A 277 5.01 -12.73 10.42
N GLU A 278 6.32 -12.61 10.63
CA GLU A 278 7.07 -11.36 10.43
C GLU A 278 7.04 -10.91 8.98
N LEU A 279 7.31 -11.81 8.04
CA LEU A 279 7.21 -11.54 6.60
C LEU A 279 5.80 -11.10 6.19
N GLN A 280 4.74 -11.68 6.79
CA GLN A 280 3.37 -11.24 6.54
C GLN A 280 3.11 -9.82 7.05
N ARG A 281 3.66 -9.44 8.19
CA ARG A 281 3.52 -8.07 8.72
C ARG A 281 4.27 -7.06 7.87
N LEU A 282 5.45 -7.42 7.38
CA LEU A 282 6.22 -6.60 6.44
C LEU A 282 5.51 -6.48 5.08
N ASP A 283 4.98 -7.57 4.54
CA ASP A 283 4.17 -7.58 3.31
C ASP A 283 2.92 -6.69 3.43
N ALA A 284 2.22 -6.77 4.57
CA ALA A 284 1.09 -5.87 4.83
C ALA A 284 1.53 -4.40 4.88
N ALA A 285 2.65 -4.09 5.56
CA ALA A 285 3.19 -2.72 5.62
C ALA A 285 3.62 -2.20 4.23
N LEU A 286 4.26 -3.03 3.41
CA LEU A 286 4.64 -2.69 2.04
C LEU A 286 3.44 -2.38 1.16
N ARG A 287 2.36 -3.18 1.26
CA ARG A 287 1.11 -2.89 0.53
C ARG A 287 0.46 -1.58 0.97
N THR A 288 0.56 -1.22 2.26
CA THR A 288 0.06 0.09 2.71
C THR A 288 0.87 1.28 2.18
N LEU A 289 2.09 1.04 1.69
CA LEU A 289 2.95 2.03 1.04
C LEU A 289 2.85 1.99 -0.50
N ASP A 290 1.80 1.36 -1.04
CA ASP A 290 1.56 1.17 -2.48
C ASP A 290 2.69 0.39 -3.19
N GLN A 291 3.43 -0.47 -2.47
CA GLN A 291 4.47 -1.33 -3.04
C GLN A 291 3.97 -2.76 -3.32
N GLU A 292 4.62 -3.45 -4.26
CA GLU A 292 4.31 -4.84 -4.59
C GLU A 292 4.53 -5.76 -3.37
N GLY A 293 3.50 -6.55 -3.07
CA GLY A 293 3.52 -7.48 -1.97
C GLY A 293 4.22 -8.80 -2.30
N LEU A 294 4.70 -9.46 -1.25
CA LEU A 294 5.22 -10.82 -1.30
C LEU A 294 4.07 -11.83 -1.29
N ARG A 295 4.22 -12.95 -2.01
CA ARG A 295 3.26 -14.07 -1.96
C ARG A 295 3.50 -14.95 -0.74
N VAL A 296 3.32 -14.40 0.46
CA VAL A 296 3.59 -15.08 1.74
C VAL A 296 2.77 -16.37 1.90
N SER A 297 1.59 -16.44 1.29
CA SER A 297 0.74 -17.64 1.26
C SER A 297 1.39 -18.84 0.56
N GLU A 298 2.18 -18.60 -0.50
CA GLU A 298 2.92 -19.66 -1.20
C GLU A 298 4.09 -20.14 -0.34
N LEU A 299 4.79 -19.23 0.32
CA LEU A 299 5.88 -19.56 1.27
C LEU A 299 5.36 -20.39 2.46
N ARG A 300 4.18 -20.08 3.00
CA ARG A 300 3.56 -20.90 4.06
C ARG A 300 3.29 -22.33 3.60
N ARG A 301 2.79 -22.52 2.38
CA ARG A 301 2.55 -23.86 1.82
C ARG A 301 3.84 -24.66 1.63
N ASN A 302 4.93 -24.00 1.23
CA ASN A 302 6.21 -24.66 0.96
C ASN A 302 6.98 -25.04 2.23
N TYR A 303 7.01 -24.14 3.22
CA TYR A 303 7.84 -24.31 4.41
C TYR A 303 7.08 -24.81 5.65
N LEU A 304 5.75 -24.72 5.65
CA LEU A 304 4.91 -25.12 6.77
C LEU A 304 3.56 -25.75 6.33
N PRO A 305 3.56 -26.81 5.49
CA PRO A 305 2.35 -27.37 4.89
C PRO A 305 1.35 -27.94 5.92
N GLU A 306 1.84 -28.47 7.04
CA GLU A 306 0.97 -28.96 8.13
C GLU A 306 0.64 -27.87 9.17
N GLY A 307 1.18 -26.66 9.04
CA GLY A 307 1.02 -25.59 10.03
C GLY A 307 1.88 -25.74 11.29
N PRO A 308 1.98 -24.68 12.11
CA PRO A 308 2.93 -24.62 13.24
C PRO A 308 2.59 -25.58 14.39
N PHE A 309 1.33 -25.98 14.48
CA PHE A 309 0.77 -26.68 15.63
C PHE A 309 0.22 -28.07 15.31
N SER A 310 0.49 -28.62 14.13
CA SER A 310 0.01 -29.96 13.79
C SER A 310 0.66 -31.03 14.68
N PRO A 311 -0.13 -32.05 15.11
CA PRO A 311 0.36 -33.16 15.91
C PRO A 311 1.61 -33.78 15.27
N MET A 312 2.65 -34.00 16.07
CA MET A 312 3.87 -34.66 15.59
C MET A 312 3.54 -36.09 15.16
N LYS A 313 3.40 -36.32 13.85
CA LYS A 313 3.35 -37.68 13.31
C LYS A 313 4.70 -38.34 13.59
N ARG A 314 4.69 -39.49 14.28
CA ARG A 314 5.87 -40.35 14.36
C ARG A 314 6.34 -40.60 12.91
N PRO A 315 7.63 -40.45 12.61
CA PRO A 315 8.12 -40.91 11.32
C PRO A 315 7.82 -42.40 11.26
N LYS A 316 7.13 -42.79 10.20
CA LYS A 316 7.11 -44.17 9.77
C LYS A 316 8.57 -44.65 9.72
N SER A 317 8.85 -45.84 10.26
CA SER A 317 10.20 -46.41 10.31
C SER A 317 10.84 -46.35 8.91
N SER A 318 12.18 -46.36 8.81
CA SER A 318 12.86 -46.15 7.51
C SER A 318 12.41 -47.11 6.40
N ALA A 319 11.77 -48.23 6.76
CA ALA A 319 11.12 -49.17 5.85
C ALA A 319 9.93 -48.59 5.07
N GLU A 320 9.19 -47.62 5.61
CA GLU A 320 8.00 -47.04 4.96
C GLU A 320 8.33 -45.79 4.13
N ALA A 321 9.35 -45.00 4.52
CA ALA A 321 9.83 -43.86 3.73
C ALA A 321 10.45 -44.31 2.39
N ALA A 322 11.00 -45.52 2.33
CA ALA A 322 11.46 -46.14 1.09
C ALA A 322 10.30 -46.51 0.14
N ARG A 323 9.11 -46.82 0.67
CA ARG A 323 7.92 -47.16 -0.14
C ARG A 323 7.23 -45.92 -0.70
N SER A 324 7.09 -44.85 0.08
CA SER A 324 6.46 -43.61 -0.40
C SER A 324 7.29 -42.86 -1.46
N ARG A 325 8.60 -43.09 -1.51
CA ARG A 325 9.47 -42.53 -2.57
C ARG A 325 9.46 -43.36 -3.86
N ALA A 326 8.99 -44.61 -3.81
CA ALA A 326 8.87 -45.48 -4.98
C ALA A 326 7.58 -45.22 -5.80
N GLU A 327 6.54 -44.62 -5.21
CA GLU A 327 5.27 -44.34 -5.91
C GLU A 327 5.27 -43.04 -6.74
N LEU A 328 6.27 -42.17 -6.59
CA LEU A 328 6.43 -40.94 -7.38
C LEU A 328 7.49 -41.04 -8.48
N ALA A 329 8.04 -42.24 -8.71
CA ALA A 329 8.95 -42.46 -9.84
C ALA A 329 8.15 -42.78 -11.11
N PRO A 330 8.46 -42.16 -12.27
CA PRO A 330 7.77 -42.46 -13.52
C PRO A 330 8.00 -43.93 -13.91
N LYS A 331 6.91 -44.65 -14.19
CA LYS A 331 6.94 -45.99 -14.80
C LYS A 331 7.73 -45.95 -16.10
N GLN A 332 9.00 -46.35 -16.05
CA GLN A 332 9.77 -46.78 -17.21
C GLN A 332 9.28 -48.20 -17.59
N PRO A 333 9.02 -48.49 -18.88
CA PRO A 333 8.67 -49.82 -19.32
C PRO A 333 9.88 -50.76 -19.15
N GLY A 334 9.61 -51.94 -18.62
CA GLY A 334 10.62 -52.80 -18.00
C GLY A 334 11.62 -53.47 -18.94
N ARG A 335 12.65 -54.04 -18.29
CA ARG A 335 13.29 -55.28 -18.74
C ARG A 335 13.24 -56.27 -17.59
N SER A 336 12.26 -57.17 -17.68
CA SER A 336 12.21 -58.39 -16.90
C SER A 336 13.38 -59.29 -17.33
N GLN A 337 14.26 -59.66 -16.41
CA GLN A 337 15.12 -60.82 -16.56
C GLN A 337 14.39 -62.02 -15.97
N SER A 338 13.61 -62.69 -16.80
CA SER A 338 13.24 -64.10 -16.63
C SER A 338 12.87 -64.64 -18.00
N ASP A 339 13.11 -65.94 -18.19
CA ASP A 339 12.59 -66.78 -19.28
C ASP A 339 13.53 -67.04 -20.46
N ILE A 340 14.55 -67.82 -20.12
CA ILE A 340 14.84 -69.13 -20.71
C ILE A 340 13.87 -69.57 -21.83
N LYS A 341 14.40 -69.58 -23.06
CA LYS A 341 14.15 -70.52 -24.18
C LYS A 341 12.73 -71.12 -24.31
N ARG A 342 12.03 -70.75 -25.40
CA ARG A 342 11.55 -71.76 -26.37
C ARG A 342 11.23 -71.17 -27.76
N LEU A 343 11.58 -72.00 -28.73
CA LEU A 343 11.54 -71.87 -30.19
C LEU A 343 10.11 -71.86 -30.78
N ILE A 344 9.97 -71.10 -31.88
CA ILE A 344 9.34 -71.45 -33.16
C ILE A 344 7.79 -71.58 -33.26
N ARG A 345 7.29 -70.77 -34.23
CA ARG A 345 6.27 -71.03 -35.27
C ARG A 345 4.89 -70.38 -35.15
N GLY A 346 4.59 -69.58 -36.18
CA GLY A 346 3.26 -69.38 -36.81
C GLY A 346 2.32 -68.49 -36.00
N GLY A 347 1.58 -67.54 -36.55
CA GLY A 347 1.25 -67.19 -37.92
C GLY A 347 -0.05 -66.38 -37.84
N LYS A 348 -0.17 -65.36 -38.70
CA LYS A 348 -1.41 -64.70 -39.18
C LYS A 348 -2.57 -64.48 -38.18
N SER A 349 -2.97 -63.23 -38.00
CA SER A 349 -4.15 -62.68 -38.70
C SER A 349 -4.48 -61.25 -38.26
N TYR A 350 -4.89 -60.48 -39.27
CA TYR A 350 -5.55 -59.18 -39.24
C TYR A 350 -6.78 -59.15 -38.32
N ILE A 351 -7.14 -57.96 -37.81
CA ILE A 351 -8.44 -57.31 -38.04
C ILE A 351 -8.32 -55.83 -37.64
N ALA A 352 -8.78 -54.98 -38.55
CA ALA A 352 -9.00 -53.55 -38.39
C ALA A 352 -10.41 -53.28 -37.84
N THR A 353 -10.58 -52.18 -37.10
CA THR A 353 -11.84 -51.42 -36.94
C THR A 353 -11.42 -50.11 -36.23
N VAL A 354 -11.38 -48.96 -36.91
CA VAL A 354 -12.51 -48.04 -37.16
C VAL A 354 -13.30 -47.85 -35.84
N GLY A 355 -13.09 -46.78 -35.08
CA GLY A 355 -13.40 -45.40 -35.46
C GLY A 355 -14.84 -45.10 -35.03
N LYS A 356 -15.01 -44.17 -34.09
CA LYS A 356 -16.20 -43.31 -33.93
C LYS A 356 -16.01 -42.34 -32.76
N CYS A 357 -16.15 -41.05 -33.12
CA CYS A 357 -16.61 -39.88 -32.35
C CYS A 357 -16.02 -39.61 -30.97
#